data_AF-A0A497NP32-F1
#
_entry.id   AF-A0A497NP32-F1
#
_cell.length_a   1.000
_cell.length_b   1.000
_cell.length_c   1.000
_cell.angle_alpha   90.00
_cell.angle_beta   90.00
_cell.angle_gamma   90.00
#
_symmetry.space_group_name_H-M   'P 1'
#
loop_
_entity.id
_entity.type
_entity.pdbx_description
1 polymer ?
#
loop_
_entity_poly.entity_id
_entity_poly.type
_entity_poly.pdbx_seq_one_letter_code
_entity_poly.pdbx_strand_id
1 'polypeptide(L)'
;MKTPAGLLREVVRVAEEMREALDLADLAERLRAYKASLAYSYCFTTWASLMVGFPLAFTALMFSPWLPAMSEAWHVLLVATLGTGMALAFVLTYYVLARLGATDLLGARWVSVAWSLSFALPYAIAYGFLAAINAWSYAPVAWYPAGGVAFVSVGLTVERALVRRRFLLARPFLFAGASALLASAPVLYLASLPVPCEYRLLPPGAPTAWSWEAGSLSAMLLAGALNLIICFAAAIYTLLTAERVVFGHGAR
;
A
#
# COMPACT_ATOMS: atom_id res chain seq x y z
N MET A 1 13.94 -57.35 28.75
CA MET A 1 14.80 -56.18 29.01
C MET A 1 15.60 -55.88 27.75
N LYS A 2 15.45 -54.69 27.15
CA LYS A 2 16.31 -54.29 26.00
C LYS A 2 17.74 -54.12 26.51
N THR A 3 18.72 -54.62 25.75
CA THR A 3 20.13 -54.42 26.08
C THR A 3 20.48 -52.93 25.99
N PRO A 4 21.43 -52.41 26.80
CA PRO A 4 21.81 -50.99 26.78
C PRO A 4 22.21 -50.49 25.39
N ALA A 5 22.81 -51.35 24.55
CA ALA A 5 23.12 -51.05 23.15
C ALA A 5 21.89 -50.99 22.21
N GLY A 6 20.79 -51.64 22.56
CA GLY A 6 19.51 -51.55 21.85
C GLY A 6 18.75 -50.26 22.18
N LEU A 7 18.81 -49.83 23.45
CA LEU A 7 18.28 -48.54 23.90
C LEU A 7 19.00 -47.36 23.24
N LEU A 8 20.33 -47.41 23.14
CA LEU A 8 21.11 -46.35 22.50
C LEU A 8 20.77 -46.18 21.02
N ARG A 9 20.59 -47.29 20.28
CA ARG A 9 20.20 -47.27 18.87
C ARG A 9 18.80 -46.70 18.64
N GLU A 10 17.87 -47.01 19.54
CA GLU A 10 16.50 -46.52 19.47
C GLU A 10 16.42 -45.02 19.77
N VAL A 11 17.22 -44.52 20.73
CA VAL A 11 17.35 -43.08 21.01
C VAL A 11 17.94 -42.31 19.82
N VAL A 12 18.98 -42.86 19.17
CA VAL A 12 19.55 -42.23 17.96
C VAL A 12 18.53 -42.17 16.82
N ARG A 13 17.80 -43.27 16.58
CA ARG A 13 16.76 -43.29 15.53
C ARG A 13 15.66 -42.27 15.78
N VAL A 14 15.15 -42.19 17.02
CA VAL A 14 14.13 -41.20 17.40
C VAL A 14 14.66 -39.78 17.28
N ALA A 15 15.94 -39.54 17.60
CA ALA A 15 16.57 -38.23 17.44
C ALA A 15 16.70 -37.82 15.97
N GLU A 16 17.03 -38.76 15.07
CA GLU A 16 17.05 -38.54 13.62
C GLU A 16 15.64 -38.25 13.07
N GLU A 17 14.64 -39.07 13.43
CA GLU A 17 13.24 -38.87 13.05
C GLU A 17 12.72 -37.50 13.54
N MET A 18 13.04 -37.10 14.77
CA MET A 18 12.68 -35.78 15.30
C MET A 18 13.38 -34.65 14.54
N ARG A 19 14.64 -34.84 14.14
CA ARG A 19 15.39 -33.83 13.38
C ARG A 19 14.80 -33.64 11.99
N GLU A 20 14.49 -34.72 11.29
CA GLU A 20 13.81 -34.67 9.99
C GLU A 20 12.43 -33.99 10.11
N ALA A 21 11.67 -34.30 11.15
CA ALA A 21 10.39 -33.66 11.41
C ALA A 21 10.52 -32.14 11.68
N LEU A 22 11.56 -31.73 12.41
CA LEU A 22 11.87 -30.32 12.66
C LEU A 22 12.30 -29.59 11.39
N ASP A 23 13.15 -30.20 10.57
CA ASP A 23 13.60 -29.63 9.30
C ASP A 23 12.41 -29.47 8.32
N LEU A 24 11.51 -30.45 8.27
CA LEU A 24 10.26 -30.36 7.51
C LEU A 24 9.33 -29.26 8.03
N ALA A 25 9.21 -29.12 9.35
CA ALA A 25 8.41 -28.07 9.96
C ALA A 25 8.96 -26.67 9.65
N ASP A 26 10.29 -26.48 9.75
CA ASP A 26 10.95 -25.21 9.42
C ASP A 26 10.80 -24.87 7.93
N LEU A 27 10.92 -25.86 7.03
CA LEU A 27 10.65 -25.67 5.61
C LEU A 27 9.19 -25.26 5.36
N ALA A 28 8.22 -25.88 6.03
CA ALA A 28 6.82 -25.54 5.91
C ALA A 28 6.53 -24.11 6.40
N GLU A 29 7.15 -23.67 7.50
CA GLU A 29 7.06 -22.28 7.98
C GLU A 29 7.65 -21.29 6.96
N ARG A 30 8.83 -21.58 6.41
CA ARG A 30 9.47 -20.75 5.37
C ARG A 30 8.61 -20.64 4.12
N LEU A 31 8.05 -21.74 3.63
CA LEU A 31 7.16 -21.76 2.47
C LEU A 31 5.87 -20.99 2.73
N ARG A 32 5.30 -21.07 3.94
CA ARG A 32 4.15 -20.27 4.34
C ARG A 32 4.47 -18.77 4.31
N ALA A 33 5.61 -18.39 4.88
CA ALA A 33 6.07 -17.00 4.90
C ALA A 33 6.40 -16.47 3.50
N TYR A 34 6.95 -17.33 2.62
CA TYR A 34 7.18 -17.03 1.22
C TYR A 34 5.87 -16.76 0.47
N LYS A 35 4.89 -17.67 0.59
CA LYS A 35 3.56 -17.50 -0.01
C LYS A 35 2.90 -16.20 0.44
N ALA A 36 2.99 -15.88 1.73
CA ALA A 36 2.46 -14.63 2.27
C ALA A 36 3.18 -13.41 1.66
N SER A 37 4.52 -13.42 1.64
CA SER A 37 5.31 -12.34 1.07
C SER A 37 5.02 -12.10 -0.41
N LEU A 38 4.80 -13.17 -1.18
CA LEU A 38 4.44 -13.12 -2.60
C LEU A 38 3.05 -12.51 -2.82
N ALA A 39 2.07 -12.89 -1.99
CA ALA A 39 0.74 -12.28 -2.03
C ALA A 39 0.76 -10.79 -1.67
N TYR A 40 1.56 -10.39 -0.68
CA TYR A 40 1.77 -8.98 -0.33
C TYR A 40 2.43 -8.20 -1.46
N SER A 41 3.42 -8.78 -2.14
CA SER A 41 4.06 -8.16 -3.30
C SER A 41 3.04 -7.84 -4.40
N TYR A 42 2.15 -8.78 -4.74
CA TYR A 42 1.07 -8.52 -5.70
C TYR A 42 0.08 -7.46 -5.22
N CYS A 43 -0.28 -7.47 -3.93
CA CYS A 43 -1.16 -6.44 -3.38
C CYS A 43 -0.55 -5.05 -3.55
N PHE A 44 0.76 -4.88 -3.36
CA PHE A 44 1.44 -3.59 -3.59
C PHE A 44 1.36 -3.14 -5.05
N THR A 45 1.51 -4.06 -6.01
CA THR A 45 1.37 -3.74 -7.44
C THR A 45 -0.05 -3.31 -7.78
N THR A 46 -1.07 -4.05 -7.32
CA THR A 46 -2.49 -3.69 -7.53
C THR A 46 -2.83 -2.35 -6.87
N TRP A 47 -2.33 -2.12 -5.65
CA TRP A 47 -2.56 -0.89 -4.91
C TRP A 47 -1.90 0.31 -5.58
N ALA A 48 -0.70 0.14 -6.14
CA ALA A 48 -0.01 1.18 -6.91
C ALA A 48 -0.85 1.67 -8.09
N SER A 49 -1.43 0.74 -8.87
CA SER A 49 -2.29 1.07 -10.00
C SER A 49 -3.55 1.84 -9.58
N LEU A 50 -4.19 1.41 -8.48
CA LEU A 50 -5.42 2.04 -7.98
C LEU A 50 -5.16 3.42 -7.36
N MET A 51 -4.10 3.56 -6.57
CA MET A 51 -3.75 4.81 -5.89
C MET A 51 -3.13 5.85 -6.81
N VAL A 52 -2.77 5.48 -8.03
CA VAL A 52 -2.45 6.44 -9.08
C VAL A 52 -3.66 6.74 -9.96
N GLY A 53 -4.40 5.72 -10.38
CA GLY A 53 -5.57 5.88 -11.23
C GLY A 53 -6.69 6.70 -10.58
N PHE A 54 -6.97 6.47 -9.28
CA PHE A 54 -8.06 7.15 -8.58
C PHE A 54 -7.77 8.65 -8.39
N PRO A 55 -6.61 9.07 -7.84
CA PRO A 55 -6.34 10.50 -7.71
C PRO A 55 -6.13 11.19 -9.05
N LEU A 56 -5.61 10.50 -10.08
CA LEU A 56 -5.57 11.03 -11.44
C LEU A 56 -6.97 11.23 -12.03
N ALA A 57 -7.89 10.30 -11.83
CA ALA A 57 -9.28 10.46 -12.26
C ALA A 57 -9.94 11.61 -11.49
N PHE A 58 -9.76 11.69 -10.17
CA PHE A 58 -10.29 12.79 -9.35
C PHE A 58 -9.73 14.15 -9.77
N THR A 59 -8.43 14.23 -10.02
CA THR A 59 -7.69 15.36 -10.59
C THR A 59 -8.27 15.74 -11.96
N ALA A 60 -8.37 14.78 -12.88
CA ALA A 60 -8.93 15.00 -14.21
C ALA A 60 -10.36 15.55 -14.15
N LEU A 61 -11.13 15.21 -13.11
CA LEU A 61 -12.46 15.74 -12.90
C LEU A 61 -12.46 17.15 -12.35
N MET A 62 -11.73 17.39 -11.27
CA MET A 62 -11.55 18.75 -10.75
C MET A 62 -11.06 19.73 -11.83
N PHE A 63 -10.34 19.23 -12.84
CA PHE A 63 -9.70 20.03 -13.90
C PHE A 63 -10.35 19.91 -15.28
N SER A 64 -11.49 19.20 -15.40
CA SER A 64 -12.16 19.07 -16.70
C SER A 64 -13.03 20.30 -16.97
N PRO A 65 -12.83 21.01 -18.10
CA PRO A 65 -13.75 22.07 -18.53
C PRO A 65 -15.17 21.55 -18.85
N TRP A 66 -15.31 20.23 -18.96
CA TRP A 66 -16.59 19.55 -19.20
C TRP A 66 -17.33 19.20 -17.91
N LEU A 67 -16.70 19.33 -16.75
CA LEU A 67 -17.31 18.97 -15.47
C LEU A 67 -18.59 19.79 -15.20
N PRO A 68 -18.61 21.12 -15.38
CA PRO A 68 -19.85 21.90 -15.24
C PRO A 68 -20.92 21.56 -16.30
N ALA A 69 -20.50 20.95 -17.41
CA ALA A 69 -21.38 20.51 -18.50
C ALA A 69 -21.87 19.05 -18.32
N MET A 70 -21.30 18.29 -17.38
CA MET A 70 -21.75 16.94 -17.07
C MET A 70 -23.02 17.01 -16.21
N SER A 71 -24.02 16.20 -16.53
CA SER A 71 -25.21 16.09 -15.67
C SER A 71 -24.82 15.53 -14.29
N GLU A 72 -25.61 15.84 -13.26
CA GLU A 72 -25.40 15.31 -11.90
C GLU A 72 -25.28 13.78 -11.87
N ALA A 73 -25.98 13.08 -12.77
CA ALA A 73 -25.92 11.62 -12.88
C ALA A 73 -24.50 11.10 -13.19
N TRP A 74 -23.76 11.78 -14.06
CA TRP A 74 -22.38 11.38 -14.40
C TRP A 74 -21.40 11.65 -13.26
N HIS A 75 -21.62 12.72 -12.49
CA HIS A 75 -20.85 13.00 -11.28
C HIS A 75 -21.06 11.91 -10.22
N VAL A 76 -22.32 11.55 -9.96
CA VAL A 76 -22.67 10.49 -9.00
C VAL A 76 -22.09 9.15 -9.45
N LEU A 77 -22.25 8.78 -10.73
CA LEU A 77 -21.72 7.53 -11.27
C LEU A 77 -20.20 7.42 -11.06
N LEU A 78 -19.50 8.53 -11.25
CA LEU A 78 -18.06 8.58 -11.18
C LEU A 78 -17.53 8.54 -9.75
N VAL A 79 -18.12 9.32 -8.84
CA VAL A 79 -17.83 9.22 -7.39
C VAL A 79 -18.13 7.81 -6.88
N ALA A 80 -19.25 7.21 -7.33
CA ALA A 80 -19.60 5.84 -6.98
C ALA A 80 -18.59 4.83 -7.53
N THR A 81 -18.15 4.97 -8.78
CA THR A 81 -17.16 4.08 -9.41
C THR A 81 -15.83 4.15 -8.69
N LEU A 82 -15.37 5.36 -8.41
CA LEU A 82 -14.16 5.63 -7.63
C LEU A 82 -14.28 5.00 -6.22
N GLY A 83 -15.33 5.35 -5.47
CA GLY A 83 -15.56 4.83 -4.11
C GLY A 83 -15.66 3.30 -4.06
N THR A 84 -16.32 2.69 -5.05
CA THR A 84 -16.44 1.23 -5.18
C THR A 84 -15.09 0.58 -5.47
N GLY A 85 -14.28 1.16 -6.36
CA GLY A 85 -12.92 0.69 -6.65
C GLY A 85 -12.02 0.72 -5.41
N MET A 86 -12.11 1.80 -4.62
CA MET A 86 -11.38 1.92 -3.36
C MET A 86 -11.84 0.88 -2.33
N ALA A 87 -13.16 0.71 -2.16
CA ALA A 87 -13.72 -0.30 -1.26
C ALA A 87 -13.31 -1.72 -1.66
N LEU A 88 -13.38 -2.05 -2.96
CA LEU A 88 -12.91 -3.33 -3.51
C LEU A 88 -11.42 -3.54 -3.23
N ALA A 89 -10.58 -2.52 -3.37
CA ALA A 89 -9.15 -2.60 -3.07
C ALA A 89 -8.91 -2.98 -1.59
N PHE A 90 -9.60 -2.30 -0.68
CA PHE A 90 -9.50 -2.59 0.75
C PHE A 90 -10.03 -3.99 1.09
N VAL A 91 -11.17 -4.37 0.52
CA VAL A 91 -11.76 -5.71 0.70
C VAL A 91 -10.82 -6.79 0.18
N LEU A 92 -10.25 -6.62 -1.02
CA LEU A 92 -9.31 -7.58 -1.61
C LEU A 92 -8.07 -7.73 -0.72
N THR A 93 -7.51 -6.63 -0.23
CA THR A 93 -6.28 -6.66 0.57
C THR A 93 -6.53 -7.33 1.94
N TYR A 94 -7.68 -7.02 2.56
CA TYR A 94 -8.11 -7.69 3.79
C TYR A 94 -8.44 -9.17 3.54
N TYR A 95 -9.06 -9.50 2.41
CA TYR A 95 -9.36 -10.87 2.02
C TYR A 95 -8.09 -11.71 1.84
N VAL A 96 -7.04 -11.17 1.21
CA VAL A 96 -5.74 -11.84 1.07
C VAL A 96 -5.13 -12.11 2.45
N LEU A 97 -5.15 -11.10 3.33
CA LEU A 97 -4.76 -11.22 4.74
C LEU A 97 -5.49 -12.37 5.46
N ALA A 98 -6.83 -12.39 5.36
CA ALA A 98 -7.66 -13.41 5.98
C ALA A 98 -7.39 -14.80 5.40
N ARG A 99 -7.29 -14.91 4.07
CA ARG A 99 -7.13 -16.19 3.38
C ARG A 99 -5.77 -16.85 3.64
N LEU A 100 -4.75 -16.07 3.97
CA LEU A 100 -3.43 -16.57 4.36
C LEU A 100 -3.36 -16.95 5.86
N GLY A 101 -4.44 -16.71 6.62
CA GLY A 101 -4.53 -17.01 8.04
C GLY A 101 -3.84 -15.97 8.93
N ALA A 102 -3.56 -14.76 8.40
CA ALA A 102 -2.94 -13.69 9.18
C ALA A 102 -3.91 -13.14 10.26
N THR A 103 -5.21 -13.14 9.97
CA THR A 103 -6.28 -12.73 10.88
C THR A 103 -6.42 -13.68 12.06
N ASP A 104 -6.28 -14.99 11.84
CA ASP A 104 -6.33 -15.99 12.90
C ASP A 104 -5.10 -15.90 13.79
N LEU A 105 -3.95 -15.57 13.19
CA LEU A 105 -2.68 -15.39 13.86
C LEU A 105 -2.71 -14.17 14.82
N LEU A 106 -3.22 -13.03 14.36
CA LEU A 106 -3.16 -11.77 15.10
C LEU A 106 -4.46 -11.39 15.82
N GLY A 107 -5.55 -12.14 15.60
CA GLY A 107 -6.89 -11.84 16.09
C GLY A 107 -7.64 -10.94 15.10
N ALA A 108 -8.70 -11.49 14.49
CA ALA A 108 -9.43 -10.85 13.39
C ALA A 108 -9.95 -9.45 13.74
N ARG A 109 -10.50 -9.27 14.95
CA ARG A 109 -11.04 -7.98 15.41
C ARG A 109 -9.95 -6.90 15.49
N TRP A 110 -8.78 -7.23 16.03
CA TRP A 110 -7.69 -6.27 16.14
C TRP A 110 -7.13 -5.91 14.77
N VAL A 111 -6.90 -6.89 13.90
CA VAL A 111 -6.40 -6.64 12.54
C VAL A 111 -7.37 -5.77 11.75
N SER A 112 -8.66 -6.07 11.80
CA SER A 112 -9.68 -5.27 11.10
C SER A 112 -9.69 -3.82 11.58
N VAL A 113 -9.70 -3.58 12.89
CA VAL A 113 -9.70 -2.22 13.45
C VAL A 113 -8.40 -1.49 13.13
N ALA A 114 -7.25 -2.11 13.37
CA ALA A 114 -5.94 -1.50 13.12
C ALA A 114 -5.75 -1.16 11.64
N TRP A 115 -6.17 -2.06 10.74
CA TRP A 115 -6.11 -1.85 9.31
C TRP A 115 -7.01 -0.69 8.86
N SER A 116 -8.29 -0.73 9.24
CA SER A 116 -9.26 0.30 8.86
C SER A 116 -8.87 1.69 9.39
N LEU A 117 -8.46 1.79 10.66
CA LEU A 117 -8.04 3.06 11.23
C LEU A 117 -6.75 3.61 10.61
N SER A 118 -5.82 2.73 10.23
CA SER A 118 -4.57 3.14 9.57
C SER A 118 -4.82 3.81 8.22
N PHE A 119 -5.89 3.47 7.51
CA PHE A 119 -6.25 4.14 6.25
C PHE A 119 -7.28 5.26 6.43
N ALA A 120 -8.24 5.13 7.34
CA ALA A 120 -9.28 6.14 7.52
C ALA A 120 -8.76 7.42 8.18
N LEU A 121 -7.99 7.30 9.28
CA LEU A 121 -7.57 8.45 10.08
C LEU A 121 -6.63 9.40 9.32
N PRO A 122 -5.56 8.94 8.64
CA PRO A 122 -4.64 9.86 7.97
C PRO A 122 -5.31 10.69 6.88
N TYR A 123 -6.22 10.08 6.12
CA TYR A 123 -6.98 10.78 5.08
C TYR A 123 -7.98 11.75 5.70
N ALA A 124 -8.74 11.34 6.71
CA ALA A 124 -9.69 12.22 7.40
C ALA A 124 -8.99 13.44 8.02
N ILE A 125 -7.82 13.24 8.64
CA ILE A 125 -7.01 14.32 9.21
C ILE A 125 -6.47 15.24 8.10
N ALA A 126 -5.90 14.69 7.03
CA ALA A 126 -5.32 15.49 5.96
C ALA A 126 -6.37 16.38 5.28
N TYR A 127 -7.50 15.81 4.85
CA TYR A 127 -8.57 16.56 4.19
C TYR A 127 -9.33 17.47 5.17
N GLY A 128 -9.53 17.04 6.41
CA GLY A 128 -10.12 17.88 7.46
C GLY A 128 -9.25 19.10 7.78
N PHE A 129 -7.93 18.92 7.84
CA PHE A 129 -6.97 20.01 8.04
C PHE A 129 -7.00 20.99 6.86
N LEU A 130 -6.96 20.51 5.62
CA LEU A 130 -7.08 21.37 4.43
C LEU A 130 -8.37 22.19 4.44
N ALA A 131 -9.50 21.58 4.81
CA ALA A 131 -10.77 22.27 4.93
C ALA A 131 -10.74 23.34 6.03
N ALA A 132 -10.12 23.05 7.18
CA ALA A 132 -10.01 23.99 8.30
C ALA A 132 -9.17 25.24 7.97
N ILE A 133 -8.14 25.10 7.14
CA ILE A 133 -7.27 26.23 6.72
C ILE A 133 -7.67 26.85 5.37
N ASN A 134 -8.79 26.40 4.79
CA ASN A 134 -9.28 26.83 3.47
C ASN A 134 -8.25 26.67 2.33
N ALA A 135 -7.43 25.62 2.38
CA ALA A 135 -6.36 25.36 1.41
C ALA A 135 -6.74 24.22 0.43
N TRP A 136 -7.97 24.27 -0.08
CA TRP A 136 -8.52 23.23 -0.96
C TRP A 136 -7.78 23.07 -2.29
N SER A 137 -6.98 24.07 -2.70
CA SER A 137 -6.08 23.97 -3.85
C SER A 137 -5.10 22.80 -3.75
N TYR A 138 -4.72 22.38 -2.53
CA TYR A 138 -3.82 21.24 -2.27
C TYR A 138 -4.52 19.88 -2.16
N ALA A 139 -5.85 19.83 -2.19
CA ALA A 139 -6.60 18.56 -2.13
C ALA A 139 -6.18 17.50 -3.17
N PRO A 140 -5.79 17.86 -4.42
CA PRO A 140 -5.31 16.91 -5.41
C PRO A 140 -4.02 16.18 -5.00
N VAL A 141 -3.21 16.74 -4.11
CA VAL A 141 -1.91 16.18 -3.70
C VAL A 141 -1.90 15.65 -2.27
N ALA A 142 -2.88 16.02 -1.45
CA ALA A 142 -2.93 15.66 -0.02
C ALA A 142 -3.08 14.16 0.25
N TRP A 143 -3.60 13.39 -0.71
CA TRP A 143 -3.67 11.93 -0.60
C TRP A 143 -2.28 11.30 -0.48
N TYR A 144 -1.24 11.92 -1.04
CA TYR A 144 0.10 11.35 -1.10
C TYR A 144 0.78 11.30 0.28
N PRO A 145 0.92 12.41 1.04
CA PRO A 145 1.42 12.35 2.42
C PRO A 145 0.48 11.56 3.34
N ALA A 146 -0.85 11.66 3.15
CA ALA A 146 -1.81 10.86 3.91
C ALA A 146 -1.61 9.35 3.72
N GLY A 147 -1.39 8.90 2.48
CA GLY A 147 -1.04 7.53 2.12
C GLY A 147 0.28 7.09 2.75
N GLY A 148 1.29 7.98 2.76
CA GLY A 148 2.55 7.75 3.47
C GLY A 148 2.36 7.48 4.96
N VAL A 149 1.58 8.32 5.65
CA VAL A 149 1.23 8.11 7.08
C VAL A 149 0.43 6.83 7.28
N ALA A 150 -0.50 6.51 6.37
CA ALA A 150 -1.29 5.28 6.43
C ALA A 150 -0.40 4.03 6.35
N PHE A 151 0.54 4.01 5.41
CA PHE A 151 1.51 2.94 5.26
C PHE A 151 2.46 2.81 6.45
N VAL A 152 2.95 3.92 7.00
CA VAL A 152 3.74 3.87 8.25
C VAL A 152 2.90 3.31 9.40
N SER A 153 1.63 3.70 9.50
CA SER A 153 0.72 3.22 10.55
C SER A 153 0.52 1.71 10.46
N VAL A 154 0.28 1.17 9.26
CA VAL A 154 0.23 -0.29 9.02
C VAL A 154 1.59 -0.95 9.32
N GLY A 155 2.67 -0.32 8.88
CA GLY A 155 4.05 -0.76 9.08
C GLY A 155 4.43 -0.93 10.55
N LEU A 156 3.98 -0.01 11.40
CA LEU A 156 4.26 0.00 12.84
C LEU A 156 3.32 -0.91 13.65
N THR A 157 2.15 -1.24 13.10
CA THR A 157 1.11 -2.04 13.77
C THR A 157 1.04 -3.48 13.22
N VAL A 158 0.24 -3.69 12.16
CA VAL A 158 -0.09 -5.00 11.59
C VAL A 158 1.16 -5.67 11.02
N GLU A 159 1.93 -4.96 10.19
CA GLU A 159 3.14 -5.52 9.57
C GLU A 159 4.18 -5.93 10.62
N ARG A 160 4.45 -5.05 11.60
CA ARG A 160 5.37 -5.34 12.71
C ARG A 160 4.98 -6.63 13.44
N ALA A 161 3.69 -6.85 13.65
CA ALA A 161 3.19 -8.05 14.30
C ALA A 161 3.37 -9.30 13.41
N LEU A 162 3.14 -9.20 12.09
CA LEU A 162 3.36 -10.30 11.14
C LEU A 162 4.84 -10.69 11.05
N VAL A 163 5.74 -9.71 11.02
CA VAL A 163 7.19 -9.95 10.99
C VAL A 163 7.67 -10.59 12.29
N ARG A 164 7.21 -10.10 13.45
CA ARG A 164 7.54 -10.69 14.76
C ARG A 164 7.14 -12.16 14.85
N ARG A 165 6.07 -12.56 14.18
CA ARG A 165 5.58 -13.93 14.16
C ARG A 165 6.08 -14.75 12.96
N ARG A 166 7.13 -14.27 12.27
CA ARG A 166 7.73 -14.91 11.08
C ARG A 166 6.77 -15.19 9.93
N PHE A 167 5.60 -14.55 9.92
CA PHE A 167 4.61 -14.72 8.87
C PHE A 167 4.93 -13.87 7.64
N LEU A 168 5.65 -12.76 7.84
CA LEU A 168 6.15 -11.90 6.79
C LEU A 168 7.67 -11.75 6.95
N LEU A 169 8.42 -11.82 5.85
CA LEU A 169 9.88 -11.81 5.86
C LEU A 169 10.49 -10.42 5.63
N ALA A 170 9.68 -9.48 5.16
CA ALA A 170 10.08 -8.11 4.81
C ALA A 170 9.16 -7.08 5.47
N ARG A 171 9.50 -5.79 5.34
CA ARG A 171 8.70 -4.66 5.84
C ARG A 171 8.28 -3.67 4.75
N PRO A 172 7.46 -4.10 3.76
CA PRO A 172 7.09 -3.26 2.63
C PRO A 172 6.24 -2.03 2.96
N PHE A 173 5.31 -2.11 3.90
CA PHE A 173 4.48 -0.96 4.30
C PHE A 173 5.31 0.11 4.98
N LEU A 174 6.21 -0.29 5.90
CA LEU A 174 7.09 0.69 6.51
C LEU A 174 8.03 1.32 5.47
N PHE A 175 8.60 0.52 4.58
CA PHE A 175 9.46 1.00 3.49
C PHE A 175 8.72 1.98 2.56
N ALA A 176 7.54 1.59 2.07
CA ALA A 176 6.74 2.40 1.17
C ALA A 176 6.27 3.69 1.84
N GLY A 177 5.78 3.60 3.08
CA GLY A 177 5.30 4.75 3.84
C GLY A 177 6.39 5.76 4.15
N ALA A 178 7.55 5.31 4.63
CA ALA A 178 8.69 6.19 4.89
C ALA A 178 9.19 6.86 3.61
N SER A 179 9.29 6.09 2.51
CA SER A 179 9.71 6.64 1.21
C SER A 179 8.72 7.68 0.69
N ALA A 180 7.41 7.43 0.80
CA ALA A 180 6.37 8.36 0.37
C ALA A 180 6.38 9.65 1.21
N LEU A 181 6.62 9.56 2.51
CA LEU A 181 6.75 10.75 3.38
C LEU A 181 7.99 11.58 3.02
N LEU A 182 9.13 10.95 2.77
CA LEU A 182 10.33 11.64 2.30
C LEU A 182 10.10 12.31 0.93
N ALA A 183 9.44 11.58 0.03
CA ALA A 183 9.06 12.05 -1.30
C ALA A 183 7.95 13.12 -1.28
N SER A 184 7.26 13.32 -0.16
CA SER A 184 6.19 14.33 -0.05
C SER A 184 6.74 15.74 -0.10
N ALA A 185 7.99 15.98 0.32
CA ALA A 185 8.61 17.31 0.29
C ALA A 185 8.68 17.92 -1.12
N PRO A 186 9.28 17.27 -2.14
CA PRO A 186 9.28 17.82 -3.50
C PRO A 186 7.87 17.91 -4.11
N VAL A 187 6.95 17.02 -3.76
CA VAL A 187 5.54 17.08 -4.21
C VAL A 187 4.85 18.33 -3.68
N LEU A 188 4.92 18.57 -2.37
CA LEU A 188 4.31 19.72 -1.73
C LEU A 188 4.95 21.04 -2.16
N TYR A 189 6.28 21.03 -2.39
CA TYR A 189 6.98 22.18 -2.96
C TYR A 189 6.43 22.54 -4.34
N LEU A 190 6.32 21.58 -5.27
CA LEU A 190 5.73 21.83 -6.59
C LEU A 190 4.28 22.31 -6.49
N ALA A 191 3.48 21.73 -5.58
CA ALA A 191 2.10 22.12 -5.38
C ALA A 191 1.97 23.57 -4.90
N SER A 192 2.97 24.08 -4.18
CA SER A 192 2.99 25.45 -3.66
C SER A 192 3.39 26.51 -4.69
N LEU A 193 3.82 26.13 -5.89
CA LEU A 193 4.24 27.07 -6.91
C LEU A 193 3.02 27.74 -7.58
N PRO A 194 2.86 29.08 -7.45
CA PRO A 194 1.69 29.80 -7.94
C PRO A 194 1.85 30.12 -9.44
N VAL A 195 1.86 29.09 -10.27
CA VAL A 195 1.94 29.24 -11.73
C VAL A 195 0.54 29.06 -12.30
N PRO A 196 -0.13 30.12 -12.79
CA PRO A 196 -1.46 29.99 -13.37
C PRO A 196 -1.40 29.24 -14.71
N CYS A 197 -2.34 28.33 -14.90
CA CYS A 197 -2.62 27.60 -16.13
C CYS A 197 -4.04 27.97 -16.56
N GLU A 198 -4.18 28.53 -17.76
CA GLU A 198 -5.48 28.91 -18.32
C GLU A 198 -5.80 28.04 -19.53
N TYR A 199 -7.03 27.53 -19.57
CA TYR A 199 -7.61 26.96 -20.79
C TYR A 199 -8.54 28.00 -21.43
N ARG A 200 -8.22 28.35 -22.68
CA ARG A 200 -9.01 29.28 -23.49
C ARG A 200 -9.68 28.50 -24.61
N LEU A 201 -10.98 28.70 -24.77
CA LEU A 201 -11.70 28.17 -25.94
C LEU A 201 -11.22 28.93 -27.19
N LEU A 202 -11.13 28.24 -28.33
CA LEU A 202 -10.92 28.91 -29.62
C LEU A 202 -12.23 29.62 -30.01
N PRO A 203 -12.22 30.89 -30.46
CA PRO A 203 -11.10 31.64 -31.06
C PRO A 203 -10.37 32.61 -30.09
N PRO A 204 -9.26 33.23 -30.54
CA PRO A 204 -8.54 34.25 -29.77
C PRO A 204 -9.46 35.37 -29.30
N GLY A 205 -9.55 35.60 -27.99
CA GLY A 205 -10.47 36.58 -27.38
C GLY A 205 -11.70 35.97 -26.69
N ALA A 206 -11.90 34.64 -26.79
CA ALA A 206 -12.91 33.95 -25.99
C ALA A 206 -12.60 34.08 -24.48
N PRO A 207 -13.65 34.18 -23.63
CA PRO A 207 -13.47 34.22 -22.18
C PRO A 207 -12.69 32.98 -21.71
N THR A 208 -11.87 33.16 -20.67
CA THR A 208 -11.18 32.07 -19.99
C THR A 208 -12.23 31.05 -19.56
N ALA A 209 -12.20 29.87 -20.18
CA ALA A 209 -13.15 28.81 -19.87
C ALA A 209 -12.82 28.17 -18.52
N TRP A 210 -11.54 28.15 -18.15
CA TRP A 210 -11.04 27.62 -16.89
C TRP A 210 -9.62 28.10 -16.58
N SER A 211 -9.30 28.31 -15.30
CA SER A 211 -7.97 28.69 -14.80
C SER A 211 -7.64 27.93 -13.51
N TRP A 212 -6.41 27.43 -13.38
CA TRP A 212 -5.92 26.73 -12.18
C TRP A 212 -4.42 27.01 -11.92
N GLU A 213 -3.84 26.46 -10.85
CA GLU A 213 -2.40 26.45 -10.57
C GLU A 213 -1.69 25.20 -11.17
N ALA A 214 -0.85 25.40 -12.17
CA ALA A 214 -0.01 24.38 -12.80
C ALA A 214 0.86 23.60 -11.80
N GLY A 215 1.22 24.23 -10.67
CA GLY A 215 1.95 23.61 -9.56
C GLY A 215 1.24 22.37 -9.00
N SER A 216 -0.05 22.48 -8.72
CA SER A 216 -0.86 21.37 -8.17
C SER A 216 -0.99 20.19 -9.15
N LEU A 217 -1.13 20.48 -10.45
CA LEU A 217 -1.22 19.45 -11.49
C LEU A 217 0.12 18.73 -11.69
N SER A 218 1.22 19.48 -11.75
CA SER A 218 2.58 18.92 -11.86
C SER A 218 2.94 18.09 -10.64
N ALA A 219 2.58 18.56 -9.45
CA ALA A 219 2.78 17.85 -8.20
C ALA A 219 1.98 16.54 -8.15
N MET A 220 0.76 16.52 -8.68
CA MET A 220 -0.06 15.31 -8.78
C MET A 220 0.58 14.25 -9.69
N LEU A 221 1.10 14.66 -10.86
CA LEU A 221 1.82 13.75 -11.76
C LEU A 221 3.09 13.19 -11.09
N LEU A 222 3.86 14.06 -10.41
CA LEU A 222 5.03 13.64 -9.66
C LEU A 222 4.66 12.65 -8.55
N ALA A 223 3.63 12.96 -7.75
CA ALA A 223 3.13 12.09 -6.68
C ALA A 223 2.72 10.71 -7.21
N GLY A 224 1.99 10.67 -8.33
CA GLY A 224 1.63 9.42 -9.01
C GLY A 224 2.85 8.63 -9.45
N ALA A 225 3.79 9.26 -10.16
CA ALA A 225 5.01 8.60 -10.63
C ALA A 225 5.85 8.04 -9.46
N LEU A 226 6.06 8.85 -8.41
CA LEU A 226 6.81 8.42 -7.22
C LEU A 226 6.07 7.29 -6.47
N ASN A 227 4.74 7.34 -6.36
CA ASN A 227 3.96 6.27 -5.73
C ASN A 227 4.13 4.94 -6.46
N LEU A 228 4.08 4.94 -7.80
CA LEU A 228 4.34 3.75 -8.62
C LEU A 228 5.72 3.20 -8.33
N ILE A 229 6.76 4.04 -8.45
CA ILE A 229 8.16 3.63 -8.24
C ILE A 229 8.33 3.03 -6.84
N ILE A 230 7.80 3.70 -5.81
CA ILE A 230 7.91 3.26 -4.42
C ILE A 230 7.19 1.92 -4.19
N CYS A 231 5.96 1.77 -4.70
CA CYS A 231 5.20 0.53 -4.55
C CYS A 231 5.85 -0.63 -5.32
N PHE A 232 6.36 -0.40 -6.52
CA PHE A 232 7.13 -1.40 -7.27
C PHE A 232 8.43 -1.78 -6.53
N ALA A 233 9.16 -0.80 -6.00
CA ALA A 233 10.34 -1.05 -5.19
C ALA A 233 10.00 -1.87 -3.94
N ALA A 234 8.88 -1.57 -3.25
CA ALA A 234 8.39 -2.32 -2.11
C ALA A 234 8.01 -3.77 -2.49
N ALA A 235 7.36 -3.96 -3.63
CA ALA A 235 6.98 -5.26 -4.17
C ALA A 235 8.23 -6.12 -4.47
N ILE A 236 9.22 -5.55 -5.17
CA ILE A 236 10.49 -6.22 -5.50
C ILE A 236 11.29 -6.51 -4.22
N TYR A 237 11.40 -5.55 -3.31
CA TYR A 237 12.06 -5.71 -2.02
C TYR A 237 11.46 -6.88 -1.23
N THR A 238 10.13 -6.99 -1.20
CA THR A 238 9.43 -8.08 -0.52
C THR A 238 9.74 -9.43 -1.15
N LEU A 239 9.70 -9.52 -2.48
CA LEU A 239 9.96 -10.74 -3.22
C LEU A 239 11.41 -11.21 -3.03
N LEU A 240 12.38 -10.33 -3.27
CA LEU A 240 13.81 -10.66 -3.17
C LEU A 240 14.22 -11.03 -1.75
N THR A 241 13.63 -10.36 -0.75
CA THR A 241 13.90 -10.72 0.66
C THR A 241 13.35 -12.11 0.96
N ALA A 242 12.14 -12.44 0.49
CA ALA A 242 11.55 -13.75 0.69
C ALA A 242 12.34 -14.85 -0.04
N GLU A 243 12.75 -14.62 -1.29
CA GLU A 243 13.57 -15.55 -2.06
C GLU A 243 14.92 -15.83 -1.40
N ARG A 244 15.62 -14.80 -0.92
CA ARG A 244 16.90 -14.97 -0.22
C ARG A 244 16.77 -15.78 1.06
N VAL A 245 15.71 -15.57 1.83
CA VAL A 245 15.49 -16.31 3.08
C VAL A 245 15.15 -17.78 2.83
N VAL A 246 14.35 -18.07 1.80
CA VAL A 246 13.90 -19.44 1.51
C VAL A 246 14.91 -20.23 0.67
N PHE A 247 15.44 -19.64 -0.41
CA PHE A 247 16.29 -20.32 -1.39
C PHE A 247 17.77 -19.94 -1.31
N GLY A 248 18.14 -18.88 -0.57
CA GLY A 248 19.53 -18.41 -0.46
C GLY A 248 20.49 -19.34 0.29
N HIS A 249 20.10 -20.58 0.61
CA HIS A 249 20.95 -21.58 1.25
C HIS A 249 21.59 -22.51 0.21
N GLY A 250 22.46 -21.94 -0.62
CA GLY A 250 23.50 -22.63 -1.40
C GLY A 250 24.92 -22.25 -0.99
N ALA A 251 25.09 -21.58 0.16
CA ALA A 251 26.39 -21.19 0.70
C ALA A 251 26.42 -21.38 2.23
N ARG A 252 26.29 -22.64 2.67
CA ARG A 252 26.87 -23.14 3.92
C ARG A 252 27.27 -24.59 3.71
#